data_AF-W4QTH2-F1
#
_entry.id   AF-W4QTH2-F1
#
_cell.length_a   1.000
_cell.length_b   1.000
_cell.length_c   1.000
_cell.angle_alpha   90.00
_cell.angle_beta   90.00
_cell.angle_gamma   90.00
#
_symmetry.space_group_name_H-M   'P 1'
#
loop_
_entity.id
_entity.type
_entity.pdbx_description
1 polymer ?
#
loop_
_entity_poly.entity_id
_entity_poly.type
_entity_poly.pdbx_seq_one_letter_code
_entity_poly.pdbx_strand_id
1 'polypeptide(L)' 'MTKEEVKTKLEQLQMEDILELVVDAEKGYLEELELVESIGLVYDRELNEALIQVLKELGVKIDYVVDEEEQK' A
#
# COMPACT_ATOMS: atom_id res chain seq x y z
N MET A 1 1.33 -6.53 11.67
CA MET A 1 1.46 -7.74 10.83
C MET A 1 2.84 -7.73 10.18
N THR A 2 3.35 -8.90 9.78
CA THR A 2 4.58 -9.03 8.99
C THR A 2 4.28 -8.96 7.49
N LYS A 3 5.31 -8.73 6.68
CA LYS A 3 5.22 -8.73 5.21
C LYS A 3 4.59 -10.01 4.63
N GLU A 4 4.98 -11.17 5.13
CA GLU A 4 4.44 -12.46 4.66
C GLU A 4 2.94 -12.58 5.00
N GLU A 5 2.54 -12.17 6.21
CA GLU A 5 1.13 -12.15 6.63
C GLU A 5 0.29 -11.19 5.77
N VAL A 6 0.84 -10.02 5.40
CA VAL A 6 0.18 -9.07 4.50
C VAL A 6 -0.04 -9.69 3.12
N LYS A 7 0.99 -10.28 2.52
CA LYS A 7 0.89 -10.96 1.21
C LYS A 7 -0.13 -12.09 1.21
N THR A 8 -0.10 -12.95 2.24
CA THR A 8 -1.09 -14.04 2.35
C THR A 8 -2.52 -13.50 2.48
N LYS A 9 -2.75 -12.42 3.24
CA LYS A 9 -4.09 -11.80 3.28
C LYS A 9 -4.50 -11.22 1.93
N LEU A 10 -3.60 -10.55 1.21
CA LEU A 10 -3.88 -10.00 -0.11
C LEU A 10 -4.23 -11.10 -1.13
N GLU A 11 -3.50 -12.22 -1.13
CA GLU A 11 -3.81 -13.39 -1.96
C GLU A 11 -5.19 -14.00 -1.62
N GLN A 12 -5.50 -14.13 -0.32
CA GLN A 12 -6.80 -14.65 0.12
C GLN A 12 -7.97 -13.75 -0.27
N LEU A 13 -7.75 -12.44 -0.29
CA LEU A 13 -8.72 -11.44 -0.72
C LEU A 13 -8.73 -11.25 -2.24
N GLN A 14 -7.92 -12.01 -2.99
CA GLN A 14 -7.73 -11.89 -4.44
C GLN A 14 -7.38 -10.47 -4.89
N MET A 15 -6.62 -9.75 -4.06
CA MET A 15 -6.13 -8.39 -4.34
C MET A 15 -4.81 -8.46 -5.10
N GLU A 16 -4.83 -9.03 -6.31
CA GLU A 16 -3.64 -9.27 -7.13
C GLU A 16 -2.88 -7.97 -7.45
N ASP A 17 -3.61 -6.88 -7.77
CA ASP A 17 -3.03 -5.57 -8.05
C ASP A 17 -2.22 -5.02 -6.86
N ILE A 18 -2.77 -5.17 -5.65
CA ILE A 18 -2.13 -4.69 -4.42
C ILE A 18 -0.96 -5.58 -4.03
N LEU A 19 -1.07 -6.89 -4.28
CA LEU A 19 0.02 -7.83 -4.09
C LEU A 19 1.20 -7.50 -5.02
N GLU A 20 0.91 -7.13 -6.28
CA GLU A 20 1.93 -6.73 -7.26
C GLU A 20 2.68 -5.49 -6.78
N LEU A 21 2.01 -4.48 -6.21
CA LEU A 21 2.67 -3.30 -5.62
C LEU A 21 3.71 -3.68 -4.56
N VAL A 22 3.41 -4.65 -3.69
CA VAL A 22 4.36 -5.12 -2.67
C VAL A 22 5.54 -5.86 -3.31
N VAL A 23 5.28 -6.66 -4.34
CA VAL A 23 6.31 -7.40 -5.06
C VAL A 23 7.22 -6.45 -5.84
N ASP A 24 6.67 -5.40 -6.44
CA ASP A 24 7.43 -4.38 -7.16
C ASP A 24 8.26 -3.52 -6.21
N ALA A 25 7.72 -3.16 -5.04
CA ALA A 25 8.49 -2.55 -3.95
C ALA A 25 9.66 -3.42 -3.50
N GLU A 26 9.44 -4.72 -3.31
CA GLU A 26 10.51 -5.65 -2.92
C GLU A 26 11.62 -5.78 -3.96
N LYS A 27 11.26 -5.73 -5.25
CA LYS A 27 12.24 -5.80 -6.34
C LYS A 27 12.93 -4.45 -6.59
N GLY A 28 12.51 -3.39 -5.91
CA GLY A 28 12.99 -2.02 -6.12
C GLY A 28 12.47 -1.40 -7.41
N TYR A 29 11.36 -1.90 -7.96
CA TYR A 29 10.66 -1.30 -9.10
C TYR A 29 9.69 -0.20 -8.68
N LEU A 30 9.31 -0.16 -7.40
CA LEU A 30 8.53 0.91 -6.80
C LEU A 30 9.41 1.66 -5.79
N GLU A 31 9.70 2.93 -6.06
CA GLU A 31 10.50 3.80 -5.18
C GLU A 31 9.65 4.84 -4.46
N GLU A 32 8.57 5.31 -5.11
CA GLU A 32 7.67 6.33 -4.57
C GLU A 32 6.21 5.94 -4.86
N LEU A 33 5.31 6.25 -3.94
CA LEU A 33 3.87 6.02 -4.07
C LEU A 33 3.09 7.19 -3.47
N GLU A 34 2.23 7.80 -4.28
CA GLU A 34 1.29 8.82 -3.84
C GLU A 34 0.03 8.16 -3.28
N LEU A 35 -0.39 8.58 -2.08
CA LEU A 35 -1.52 8.00 -1.37
C LEU A 35 -2.44 9.09 -0.81
N VAL A 36 -3.74 8.96 -1.04
CA VAL A 36 -4.73 9.80 -0.36
C VAL A 36 -4.95 9.25 1.05
N GLU A 37 -4.65 10.05 2.09
CA GLU A 37 -4.73 9.61 3.49
C GLU A 37 -6.15 9.18 3.90
N SER A 38 -7.19 9.80 3.34
CA SER A 38 -8.59 9.47 3.62
C SER A 38 -9.09 8.18 2.97
N ILE A 39 -8.41 7.69 1.92
CA ILE A 39 -8.83 6.50 1.16
C ILE A 39 -7.97 5.28 1.53
N GLY A 40 -6.65 5.45 1.64
CA GLY A 40 -5.73 4.33 1.83
C GLY A 40 -5.59 3.45 0.58
N LEU A 41 -4.91 2.32 0.72
CA LEU A 41 -4.67 1.32 -0.33
C LEU A 41 -5.75 0.22 -0.34
N VAL A 42 -6.29 -0.10 0.83
CA VAL A 42 -7.32 -1.12 1.01
C VAL A 42 -8.33 -0.71 2.08
N TYR A 43 -9.56 -1.22 1.98
CA TYR A 43 -10.66 -0.90 2.91
C TYR A 43 -10.41 -1.39 4.36
N ASP A 44 -9.75 -2.52 4.52
CA ASP A 44 -9.44 -3.05 5.85
C ASP A 44 -8.34 -2.20 6.48
N ARG A 45 -8.68 -1.51 7.57
CA ARG A 45 -7.78 -0.55 8.22
C ARG A 45 -6.49 -1.18 8.74
N GLU A 46 -6.58 -2.37 9.33
CA GLU A 46 -5.41 -3.04 9.89
C GLU A 46 -4.47 -3.50 8.76
N LEU A 47 -5.04 -4.07 7.69
CA LEU A 47 -4.29 -4.46 6.50
C LEU A 47 -3.68 -3.24 5.80
N ASN A 48 -4.41 -2.13 5.71
CA ASN A 48 -3.94 -0.89 5.11
C ASN A 48 -2.73 -0.32 5.85
N GLU A 49 -2.84 -0.16 7.17
CA GLU A 49 -1.75 0.34 8.01
C GLU A 49 -0.52 -0.59 7.92
N ALA A 50 -0.73 -1.90 7.96
CA ALA A 50 0.34 -2.88 7.81
C ALA A 50 0.99 -2.86 6.42
N LEU A 51 0.21 -2.72 5.36
CA LEU A 51 0.69 -2.65 3.98
C LEU A 51 1.55 -1.39 3.76
N ILE A 52 1.07 -0.23 4.19
CA ILE A 52 1.81 1.03 4.12
C ILE A 52 3.14 0.91 4.88
N GLN A 53 3.12 0.28 6.06
CA GLN A 53 4.33 0.05 6.84
C GLN A 53 5.32 -0.85 6.08
N VAL A 54 4.85 -1.96 5.51
CA VAL A 54 5.68 -2.87 4.70
C VAL A 54 6.30 -2.14 3.51
N LEU A 55 5.54 -1.33 2.78
CA LEU A 55 6.06 -0.56 1.65
C LEU A 55 7.17 0.41 2.09
N LYS A 56 6.99 1.11 3.21
CA LYS A 56 8.02 1.99 3.79
C LYS A 56 9.28 1.23 4.22
N GLU A 57 9.11 0.04 4.82
CA GLU A 57 10.23 -0.83 5.22
C GLU A 57 11.01 -1.36 4.01
N LEU A 58 10.34 -1.54 2.86
CA LEU A 58 10.95 -1.92 1.59
C LEU A 58 11.66 -0.76 0.88
N GLY A 59 11.57 0.46 1.41
CA GLY A 59 12.23 1.64 0.86
C GLY A 59 11.34 2.52 -0.03
N VAL A 60 10.03 2.22 -0.12
CA VAL A 60 9.08 3.05 -0.85
C VAL A 60 8.77 4.32 -0.06
N LYS A 61 8.93 5.47 -0.69
CA LYS A 61 8.51 6.76 -0.14
C LYS A 61 7.01 6.96 -0.36
N ILE A 62 6.25 7.11 0.72
CA ILE A 62 4.81 7.37 0.65
C ILE A 62 4.57 8.87 0.76
N ASP A 63 4.08 9.48 -0.31
CA ASP A 63 3.72 10.90 -0.36
C ASP A 63 2.20 11.02 -0.18
N TYR A 64 1.79 11.64 0.94
CA TYR A 64 0.38 11.80 1.24
C TYR A 64 -0.18 13.01 0.50
N VAL A 65 -1.08 12.76 -0.45
CA VAL A 65 -1.78 13.80 -1.19
C VAL A 65 -3.13 14.05 -0.54
N VAL A 66 -3.49 15.32 -0.39
CA VAL A 66 -4.85 15.70 -0.04
C VAL A 66 -5.65 15.61 -1.33
N ASP A 67 -6.79 14.93 -1.30
CA ASP A 67 -7.66 14.84 -2.47
C ASP A 67 -8.11 16.26 -2.86
N GLU A 68 -7.47 16.86 -3.87
CA GLU A 68 -7.79 18.21 -4.34
C GLU A 68 -9.12 18.23 -5.12
N GLU A 69 -9.80 17.09 -5.29
CA GLU A 69 -11.15 17.03 -5.89
C GLU A 69 -12.26 17.63 -5.02
N GLU A 70 -11.99 18.01 -3.77
CA GLU A 70 -12.93 18.78 -2.93
C GLU A 70 -12.81 20.31 -3.08
N GLN A 71 -12.23 20.80 -4.19
CA GLN A 71 -12.35 22.20 -4.61
C GLN A 71 -13.03 22.33 -5.98
N LYS A 72 -14.33 22.01 -6.06
CA LYS A 72 -15.24 22.65 -7.03
C LYS A 72 -16.73 22.47 -6.74
#